data_AF-A0A074Y392-F1
#
_entry.id   AF-A0A074Y392-F1
#
_cell.length_a   1.000
_cell.length_b   1.000
_cell.length_c   1.000
_cell.angle_alpha   90.00
_cell.angle_beta   90.00
_cell.angle_gamma   90.00
#
_symmetry.space_group_name_H-M   'P 1'
#
loop_
_entity.id
_entity.type
_entity.pdbx_description
1 polymer ?
#
loop_
_entity_poly.entity_id
_entity_poly.type
_entity_poly.pdbx_seq_one_letter_code
_entity_poly.pdbx_strand_id
1 'polypeptide(L)'
;MSDELERIFSSASLMTTPHRGRLSARAIGEAQCVKSWLKTGIVTSLEGTFENIDLVLVWIYQICQAIWSSRIYQTRSEVGSGLVYPVPSLPLILHAHATGPNPYKVAAVLEALDLPYKVKVWTFASDSHGVKGSEFLAINPNGRVPALHDPNTNITSWESMACINYLLRNYDTDNKLGASNEAGRVEIDQWTSFLISTMGPMIGQCNWFRHYNAVKNDDAYKRYEAQAYRCFVVLENQLKSHEGGWVIAGENHSVVDLHFEPWIRQCGYAGLSLDEYPKVKSWLERVQGLPEIVKAYEMVKAGEEV
;
A
#
# COMPACT_ATOMS: atom_id res chain seq x y z
N MET A 1 40.71 0.42 26.12
CA MET A 1 39.85 1.62 26.08
C MET A 1 40.54 2.64 26.97
N SER A 2 41.17 3.66 26.42
CA SER A 2 42.08 4.53 27.18
C SER A 2 41.34 5.28 28.29
N ASP A 3 42.02 5.50 29.42
CA ASP A 3 41.53 6.23 30.61
C ASP A 3 40.96 7.63 30.30
N GLU A 4 41.26 8.14 29.11
CA GLU A 4 40.80 9.42 28.58
C GLU A 4 39.31 9.42 28.18
N LEU A 5 38.80 8.29 27.65
CA LEU A 5 37.38 8.16 27.30
C LEU A 5 36.49 8.05 28.55
N GLU A 6 36.92 7.32 29.59
CA GLU A 6 36.18 7.26 30.86
C GLU A 6 36.08 8.63 31.55
N ARG A 7 37.10 9.48 31.38
CA ARG A 7 37.15 10.84 31.92
C ARG A 7 36.18 11.80 31.20
N ILE A 8 35.99 11.63 29.90
CA ILE A 8 35.01 12.40 29.09
C ILE A 8 33.57 12.00 29.47
N PHE A 9 33.29 10.72 29.66
CA PHE A 9 31.94 10.25 29.97
C PHE A 9 31.50 10.42 31.43
N SER A 10 32.44 10.49 32.39
CA SER A 10 32.14 10.72 33.81
C SER A 10 31.87 12.19 34.15
N SER A 11 32.27 13.12 33.29
CA SER A 11 32.09 14.58 33.46
C SER A 11 30.86 15.14 32.73
N ALA A 12 30.02 14.27 32.13
CA ALA A 12 28.88 14.67 31.29
C ALA A 12 27.81 15.53 32.00
N SER A 13 27.84 15.64 33.33
CA SER A 13 26.96 16.55 34.08
C SER A 13 27.49 18.00 34.16
N LEU A 14 28.74 18.28 33.77
CA LEU A 14 29.40 19.56 34.03
C LEU A 14 30.25 20.12 32.86
N MET A 15 30.09 19.65 31.63
CA MET A 15 30.81 20.24 30.50
C MET A 15 30.20 21.59 30.07
N THR A 16 30.87 22.68 30.45
CA THR A 16 30.70 24.02 29.86
C THR A 16 31.92 24.35 29.02
N THR A 17 31.72 24.68 27.73
CA THR A 17 32.79 25.15 26.86
C THR A 17 33.01 26.67 27.04
N PRO A 18 34.21 27.21 26.69
CA PRO A 18 34.51 28.63 26.86
C PRO A 18 33.62 29.58 26.05
N HIS A 19 32.87 29.07 25.07
CA HIS A 19 31.96 29.86 24.24
C HIS A 19 30.53 29.27 24.27
N ARG A 20 29.79 29.68 25.30
CA ARG A 20 28.31 29.69 25.47
C ARG A 20 27.50 28.47 24.98
N GLY A 21 27.08 27.63 25.93
CA GLY A 21 25.82 26.85 25.89
C GLY A 21 25.91 25.53 26.66
N ARG A 22 24.95 25.23 27.55
CA ARG A 22 24.78 23.86 28.08
C ARG A 22 24.43 22.94 26.90
N LEU A 23 25.05 21.75 26.84
CA LEU A 23 24.66 20.71 25.89
C LEU A 23 23.14 20.46 26.00
N SER A 24 22.47 20.33 24.86
CA SER A 24 21.05 20.04 24.83
C SER A 24 20.78 18.65 25.42
N ALA A 25 19.60 18.43 26.02
CA ALA A 25 19.20 17.12 26.53
C ALA A 25 19.28 16.02 25.44
N ARG A 26 19.11 16.42 24.18
CA ARG A 26 19.27 15.57 23.00
C ARG A 26 20.71 15.10 22.79
N ALA A 27 21.69 16.02 22.86
CA ALA A 27 23.10 15.66 22.74
C ALA A 27 23.56 14.74 23.89
N ILE A 28 23.01 14.93 25.10
CA ILE A 28 23.26 14.05 26.24
C ILE A 28 22.67 12.66 26.01
N GLY A 29 21.46 12.56 25.46
CA GLY A 29 20.82 11.29 25.11
C GLY A 29 21.55 10.54 23.99
N GLU A 30 22.07 11.25 23.00
CA GLU A 30 22.84 10.68 21.89
C GLU A 30 24.19 10.10 22.39
N ALA A 31 24.86 10.75 23.34
CA ALA A 31 26.07 10.22 23.98
C ALA A 31 25.82 8.95 24.82
N GLN A 32 24.65 8.85 25.47
CA GLN A 32 24.27 7.65 26.23
C GLN A 32 23.99 6.45 25.30
N CYS A 33 23.44 6.68 24.10
CA CYS A 33 23.25 5.63 23.09
C CYS A 33 24.57 5.01 22.64
N VAL A 34 25.59 5.83 22.36
CA VAL A 34 26.92 5.34 21.95
C VAL A 34 27.55 4.49 23.06
N LYS A 35 27.39 4.90 24.32
CA LYS A 35 27.85 4.11 25.48
C LYS A 35 27.13 2.77 25.61
N SER A 36 25.84 2.73 25.29
CA SER A 36 25.06 1.48 25.25
C SER A 36 25.55 0.55 24.14
N TRP A 37 25.83 1.08 22.96
CA TRP A 37 26.28 0.30 21.78
C TRP A 37 27.66 -0.33 21.94
N LEU A 38 28.60 0.37 22.59
CA LEU A 38 29.90 -0.20 22.98
C LEU A 38 29.73 -1.36 23.97
N LYS A 39 28.78 -1.22 24.92
CA LYS A 39 28.53 -2.24 25.94
C LYS A 39 27.86 -3.50 25.38
N THR A 40 27.06 -3.35 24.33
CA THR A 40 26.40 -4.47 23.63
C THR A 40 27.24 -5.07 22.50
N GLY A 41 28.47 -4.60 22.30
CA GLY A 41 29.36 -5.10 21.24
C GLY A 41 28.91 -4.76 19.82
N ILE A 42 28.00 -3.78 19.66
CA ILE A 42 27.54 -3.30 18.33
C ILE A 42 28.67 -2.52 17.65
N VAL A 43 29.51 -1.83 18.45
CA VAL A 43 30.76 -1.21 18.02
C VAL A 43 31.89 -1.83 18.84
N THR A 44 32.91 -2.37 18.19
CA THR A 44 33.96 -3.17 18.84
C THR A 44 35.27 -2.41 19.09
N SER A 45 35.54 -1.32 18.36
CA SER A 45 36.62 -0.37 18.68
C SER A 45 36.37 1.00 18.00
N LEU A 46 36.99 2.05 18.54
CA LEU A 46 37.14 3.35 17.90
C LEU A 46 38.64 3.61 17.83
N GLU A 47 39.24 3.54 16.64
CA GLU A 47 40.64 3.93 16.43
C GLU A 47 40.71 5.22 15.61
N GLY A 48 41.30 6.24 16.21
CA GLY A 48 41.55 7.54 15.61
C GLY A 48 41.95 8.56 16.67
N THR A 49 43.14 9.15 16.57
CA THR A 49 43.54 10.33 17.34
C THR A 49 42.92 11.56 16.68
N PHE A 50 41.92 12.16 17.32
CA PHE A 50 41.25 13.37 16.81
C PHE A 50 41.64 14.57 17.66
N GLU A 51 42.39 15.51 17.09
CA GLU A 51 42.84 16.74 17.77
C GLU A 51 41.72 17.79 17.93
N ASN A 52 40.53 17.57 17.35
CA ASN A 52 39.44 18.54 17.38
C ASN A 52 38.08 17.87 17.63
N ILE A 53 37.44 18.24 18.74
CA ILE A 53 36.20 17.63 19.23
C ILE A 53 35.00 17.90 18.30
N ASP A 54 35.04 18.99 17.53
CA ASP A 54 34.00 19.33 16.56
C ASP A 54 34.02 18.37 15.36
N LEU A 55 35.20 17.89 14.97
CA LEU A 55 35.33 16.87 13.92
C LEU A 55 34.83 15.51 14.39
N VAL A 56 34.98 15.19 15.67
CA VAL A 56 34.44 13.94 16.26
C VAL A 56 32.92 13.94 16.24
N LEU A 57 32.27 15.06 16.54
CA LEU A 57 30.80 15.17 16.50
C LEU A 57 30.25 15.14 15.08
N VAL A 58 30.92 15.75 14.11
CA VAL A 58 30.57 15.64 12.69
C VAL A 58 30.76 14.20 12.21
N TRP A 59 31.82 13.53 12.65
CA TRP A 59 32.09 12.14 12.27
C TRP A 59 31.10 11.16 12.91
N ILE A 60 30.74 11.35 14.18
CA ILE A 60 29.66 10.58 14.85
C ILE A 60 28.32 10.89 14.19
N TYR A 61 28.03 12.14 13.83
CA TYR A 61 26.80 12.49 13.11
C TYR A 61 26.77 11.84 11.72
N GLN A 62 27.89 11.80 11.01
CA GLN A 62 28.00 11.13 9.71
C GLN A 62 27.90 9.61 9.84
N ILE A 63 28.45 9.01 10.90
CA ILE A 63 28.28 7.58 11.20
C ILE A 63 26.84 7.29 11.62
N CYS A 64 26.20 8.14 12.43
CA CYS A 64 24.79 8.01 12.79
C CYS A 64 23.88 8.21 11.59
N GLN A 65 24.18 9.15 10.68
CA GLN A 65 23.49 9.32 9.41
C GLN A 65 23.75 8.13 8.49
N ALA A 66 24.97 7.60 8.43
CA ALA A 66 25.29 6.40 7.65
C ALA A 66 24.64 5.16 8.25
N ILE A 67 24.51 5.02 9.57
CA ILE A 67 23.83 3.91 10.27
C ILE A 67 22.32 4.06 10.19
N TRP A 68 21.77 5.27 10.23
CA TRP A 68 20.35 5.54 10.07
C TRP A 68 19.92 5.34 8.62
N SER A 69 20.70 5.88 7.68
CA SER A 69 20.54 5.67 6.25
C SER A 69 20.74 4.19 5.91
N SER A 70 21.75 3.53 6.48
CA SER A 70 21.96 2.10 6.28
C SER A 70 21.02 1.23 7.09
N ARG A 71 20.30 1.66 8.13
CA ARG A 71 19.21 0.83 8.70
C ARG A 71 17.91 0.97 7.94
N ILE A 72 17.67 2.14 7.33
CA ILE A 72 16.55 2.35 6.39
C ILE A 72 16.86 1.70 5.02
N TYR A 73 18.14 1.56 4.63
CA TYR A 73 18.55 0.92 3.37
C TYR A 73 19.10 -0.52 3.50
N GLN A 74 19.65 -0.97 4.63
CA GLN A 74 20.14 -2.35 4.85
C GLN A 74 19.08 -3.28 5.43
N THR A 75 17.94 -2.77 5.93
CA THR A 75 16.72 -3.61 5.91
C THR A 75 16.20 -3.85 4.49
N ARG A 76 16.81 -3.22 3.48
CA ARG A 76 16.51 -3.38 2.05
C ARG A 76 17.66 -3.94 1.19
N SER A 77 18.85 -4.22 1.73
CA SER A 77 20.00 -4.63 0.89
C SER A 77 20.83 -5.81 1.38
N GLU A 78 20.43 -6.52 2.45
CA GLU A 78 21.07 -7.79 2.86
C GLU A 78 20.08 -8.97 2.96
N VAL A 79 18.92 -8.84 2.33
CA VAL A 79 18.28 -10.01 1.72
C VAL A 79 18.78 -10.00 0.28
N GLY A 80 19.47 -11.05 -0.12
CA GLY A 80 20.21 -11.11 -1.37
C GLY A 80 19.46 -10.50 -2.55
N SER A 81 20.23 -9.89 -3.44
CA SER A 81 19.94 -9.79 -4.86
C SER A 81 19.50 -11.16 -5.41
N GLY A 82 18.22 -11.52 -5.26
CA GLY A 82 17.73 -12.85 -5.61
C GLY A 82 16.51 -13.40 -4.85
N LEU A 83 15.57 -12.59 -4.36
CA LEU A 83 14.19 -13.05 -4.20
C LEU A 83 13.29 -12.40 -5.25
N VAL A 84 13.68 -12.63 -6.50
CA VAL A 84 12.65 -12.91 -7.52
C VAL A 84 12.03 -14.21 -7.03
N TYR A 85 10.82 -14.17 -6.45
CA TYR A 85 10.09 -15.41 -6.28
C TYR A 85 9.68 -15.84 -7.69
N PRO A 86 10.28 -16.91 -8.27
CA PRO A 86 9.69 -17.50 -9.45
C PRO A 86 8.25 -17.91 -9.12
N VAL A 87 7.40 -17.99 -10.14
CA VAL A 87 5.99 -18.42 -10.09
C VAL A 87 5.65 -19.14 -8.77
N PRO A 88 4.78 -18.57 -7.91
CA PRO A 88 4.62 -19.06 -6.55
C PRO A 88 4.27 -20.55 -6.57
N SER A 89 5.03 -21.33 -5.78
CA SER A 89 4.91 -22.79 -5.75
C SER A 89 3.58 -23.27 -5.15
N LEU A 90 2.97 -22.44 -4.32
CA LEU A 90 1.66 -22.67 -3.71
C LEU A 90 0.67 -21.60 -4.18
N PRO A 91 -0.60 -21.95 -4.46
CA PRO A 91 -1.60 -20.98 -4.84
C PRO A 91 -1.89 -20.01 -3.68
N LEU A 92 -1.96 -18.72 -3.97
CA LEU A 92 -2.40 -17.70 -3.02
C LEU A 92 -3.88 -17.92 -2.68
N ILE A 93 -4.33 -17.39 -1.54
CA ILE A 93 -5.72 -17.50 -1.08
C ILE A 93 -6.35 -16.11 -1.03
N LEU A 94 -7.29 -15.85 -1.93
CA LEU A 94 -8.09 -14.63 -1.95
C LEU A 94 -9.40 -14.86 -1.20
N HIS A 95 -9.56 -14.21 -0.06
CA HIS A 95 -10.83 -14.16 0.65
C HIS A 95 -11.70 -13.03 0.08
N ALA A 96 -12.91 -13.36 -0.37
CA ALA A 96 -13.73 -12.51 -1.21
C ALA A 96 -15.22 -12.51 -0.86
N HIS A 97 -15.93 -11.55 -1.44
CA HIS A 97 -17.37 -11.60 -1.72
C HIS A 97 -17.52 -11.59 -3.23
N ALA A 98 -18.51 -12.30 -3.77
CA ALA A 98 -18.78 -12.31 -5.20
C ALA A 98 -19.56 -11.07 -5.69
N THR A 99 -20.04 -10.20 -4.79
CA THR A 99 -20.91 -9.06 -5.18
C THR A 99 -20.26 -7.70 -5.03
N GLY A 100 -19.25 -7.54 -4.17
CA GLY A 100 -18.57 -6.27 -3.93
C GLY A 100 -17.46 -5.99 -4.96
N PRO A 101 -17.09 -4.72 -5.21
CA PRO A 101 -16.10 -4.37 -6.23
C PRO A 101 -14.66 -4.71 -5.81
N ASN A 102 -14.34 -4.63 -4.51
CA ASN A 102 -12.94 -4.65 -4.05
C ASN A 102 -12.20 -5.99 -4.27
N PRO A 103 -12.81 -7.17 -4.10
CA PRO A 103 -12.14 -8.45 -4.37
C PRO A 103 -11.70 -8.63 -5.82
N TYR A 104 -12.52 -8.18 -6.78
CA TYR A 104 -12.21 -8.25 -8.20
C TYR A 104 -10.94 -7.48 -8.58
N LYS A 105 -10.60 -6.40 -7.85
CA LYS A 105 -9.34 -5.65 -8.05
C LYS A 105 -8.12 -6.53 -7.80
N VAL A 106 -8.15 -7.34 -6.73
CA VAL A 106 -7.03 -8.21 -6.35
C VAL A 106 -6.97 -9.41 -7.31
N ALA A 107 -8.12 -9.99 -7.64
CA ALA A 107 -8.21 -11.08 -8.62
C ALA A 107 -7.67 -10.64 -10.00
N ALA A 108 -8.02 -9.44 -10.47
CA ALA A 108 -7.50 -8.91 -11.74
C ALA A 108 -5.98 -8.80 -11.76
N VAL A 109 -5.36 -8.39 -10.66
CA VAL A 109 -3.89 -8.32 -10.55
C VAL A 109 -3.27 -9.73 -10.49
N LEU A 110 -3.91 -10.68 -9.79
CA LEU A 110 -3.45 -12.07 -9.76
C LEU A 110 -3.47 -12.68 -11.17
N GLU A 111 -4.55 -12.49 -11.92
CA GLU A 111 -4.69 -12.96 -13.31
C GLU A 111 -3.72 -12.25 -14.26
N ALA A 112 -3.56 -10.93 -14.14
CA ALA A 112 -2.65 -10.17 -14.99
C ALA A 112 -1.16 -10.53 -14.75
N LEU A 113 -0.82 -11.05 -13.57
CA LEU A 113 0.52 -11.54 -13.25
C LEU A 113 0.65 -13.08 -13.39
N ASP A 114 -0.37 -13.74 -13.93
CA ASP A 114 -0.43 -15.20 -14.11
C ASP A 114 -0.12 -15.99 -12.82
N LEU A 115 -0.57 -15.47 -11.66
CA LEU A 115 -0.32 -16.08 -10.35
C LEU A 115 -1.38 -17.12 -10.02
N PRO A 116 -1.02 -18.36 -9.64
CA PRO A 116 -1.99 -19.34 -9.17
C PRO A 116 -2.63 -18.88 -7.86
N TYR A 117 -3.96 -18.97 -7.77
CA TYR A 117 -4.71 -18.66 -6.56
C TYR A 117 -6.01 -19.45 -6.44
N LYS A 118 -6.55 -19.46 -5.23
CA LYS A 118 -7.89 -19.97 -4.89
C LYS A 118 -8.72 -18.84 -4.31
N VAL A 119 -10.02 -18.86 -4.56
CA VAL A 119 -10.97 -17.91 -3.98
C VAL A 119 -11.79 -18.58 -2.90
N LYS A 120 -11.85 -17.96 -1.72
CA LYS A 120 -12.75 -18.32 -0.62
C LYS A 120 -13.83 -17.26 -0.48
N VAL A 121 -15.08 -17.62 -0.69
CA VAL A 121 -16.23 -16.70 -0.68
C VAL A 121 -16.91 -16.74 0.68
N TRP A 122 -16.99 -15.57 1.31
CA TRP A 122 -17.64 -15.38 2.61
C TRP A 122 -19.00 -14.73 2.44
N THR A 123 -19.89 -14.88 3.43
CA THR A 123 -21.19 -14.19 3.47
C THR A 123 -21.10 -12.85 4.19
N PHE A 124 -22.10 -11.99 4.00
CA PHE A 124 -22.26 -10.73 4.77
C PHE A 124 -22.92 -10.98 6.15
N ALA A 125 -22.55 -12.06 6.83
CA ALA A 125 -23.10 -12.44 8.12
C ALA A 125 -22.08 -12.28 9.27
N SER A 126 -22.55 -12.59 10.48
CA SER A 126 -21.75 -12.64 11.72
C SER A 126 -21.57 -14.04 12.29
N ASP A 127 -22.04 -15.06 11.56
CA ASP A 127 -21.80 -16.47 11.88
C ASP A 127 -20.43 -16.94 11.38
N SER A 128 -20.12 -18.24 11.53
CA SER A 128 -18.86 -18.85 11.11
C SER A 128 -18.56 -18.70 9.61
N HIS A 129 -19.57 -18.51 8.78
CA HIS A 129 -19.44 -18.36 7.32
C HIS A 129 -19.36 -16.88 6.89
N GLY A 130 -19.51 -15.95 7.85
CA GLY A 130 -19.62 -14.53 7.60
C GLY A 130 -18.36 -13.73 7.91
N VAL A 131 -18.18 -12.59 7.22
CA VAL A 131 -17.03 -11.69 7.44
C VAL A 131 -17.00 -11.02 8.81
N LYS A 132 -18.06 -11.15 9.62
CA LYS A 132 -18.08 -10.72 11.03
C LYS A 132 -17.95 -11.88 12.02
N GLY A 133 -17.82 -13.12 11.55
CA GLY A 133 -17.51 -14.29 12.36
C GLY A 133 -16.06 -14.30 12.85
N SER A 134 -15.81 -15.05 13.94
CA SER A 134 -14.49 -15.11 14.57
C SER A 134 -13.39 -15.64 13.65
N GLU A 135 -13.72 -16.58 12.75
CA GLU A 135 -12.76 -17.17 11.81
C GLU A 135 -12.25 -16.14 10.81
N PHE A 136 -13.14 -15.35 10.20
CA PHE A 136 -12.73 -14.28 9.29
C PHE A 136 -12.04 -13.13 10.03
N LEU A 137 -12.51 -12.78 11.22
CA LEU A 137 -11.90 -11.71 12.02
C LEU A 137 -10.47 -12.02 12.44
N ALA A 138 -10.09 -13.30 12.55
CA ALA A 138 -8.71 -13.72 12.75
C ALA A 138 -7.81 -13.46 11.51
N ILE A 139 -8.40 -13.40 10.32
CA ILE A 139 -7.71 -13.10 9.06
C ILE A 139 -7.66 -11.58 8.81
N ASN A 140 -8.82 -10.92 8.94
CA ASN A 140 -8.95 -9.48 8.81
C ASN A 140 -9.81 -8.91 9.96
N PRO A 141 -9.21 -8.19 10.92
CA PRO A 141 -9.94 -7.62 12.06
C PRO A 141 -10.96 -6.53 11.66
N ASN A 142 -10.85 -5.93 10.47
CA ASN A 142 -11.87 -5.01 9.94
C ASN A 142 -13.17 -5.75 9.57
N GLY A 143 -13.11 -7.07 9.36
CA GLY A 143 -14.26 -7.88 8.96
C GLY A 143 -14.82 -7.41 7.61
N ARG A 144 -13.94 -7.19 6.64
CA ARG A 144 -14.23 -6.80 5.27
C ARG A 144 -13.34 -7.59 4.30
N VAL A 145 -13.81 -7.84 3.09
CA VAL A 145 -13.02 -8.40 2.00
C VAL A 145 -12.58 -7.29 1.02
N PRO A 146 -11.47 -7.47 0.29
CA PRO A 146 -10.62 -8.66 0.27
C PRO A 146 -9.63 -8.75 1.43
N ALA A 147 -9.21 -9.99 1.69
CA ALA A 147 -7.95 -10.32 2.34
C ALA A 147 -7.20 -11.33 1.46
N LEU A 148 -5.89 -11.21 1.37
CA LEU A 148 -5.02 -12.07 0.58
C LEU A 148 -4.02 -12.74 1.51
N HIS A 149 -4.01 -14.07 1.53
CA HIS A 149 -2.99 -14.85 2.20
C HIS A 149 -2.06 -15.48 1.17
N ASP A 150 -0.76 -15.32 1.37
CA ASP A 150 0.28 -15.93 0.56
C ASP A 150 0.99 -17.03 1.35
N PRO A 151 0.71 -18.31 1.07
CA PRO A 151 1.35 -19.44 1.76
C PRO A 151 2.86 -19.54 1.51
N ASN A 152 3.38 -18.91 0.44
CA ASN A 152 4.80 -18.97 0.09
C ASN A 152 5.64 -18.09 1.04
N THR A 153 5.05 -17.03 1.59
CA THR A 153 5.69 -16.09 2.53
C THR A 153 5.06 -16.08 3.91
N ASN A 154 3.92 -16.77 4.08
CA ASN A 154 3.07 -16.74 5.26
C ASN A 154 2.60 -15.32 5.65
N ILE A 155 2.46 -14.44 4.64
CA ILE A 155 1.97 -13.06 4.83
C ILE A 155 0.48 -13.02 4.53
N THR A 156 -0.28 -12.39 5.42
CA THR A 156 -1.68 -12.02 5.18
C THR A 156 -1.78 -10.50 5.07
N SER A 157 -2.39 -10.02 3.99
CA SER A 157 -2.70 -8.60 3.78
C SER A 157 -4.21 -8.39 3.65
N TRP A 158 -4.71 -7.29 4.19
CA TRP A 158 -6.09 -6.84 4.03
C TRP A 158 -6.10 -5.35 3.72
N GLU A 159 -7.22 -4.86 3.18
CA GLU A 159 -7.33 -3.69 2.29
C GLU A 159 -6.90 -4.01 0.85
N SER A 160 -7.80 -3.76 -0.11
CA SER A 160 -7.56 -4.13 -1.52
C SER A 160 -6.29 -3.51 -2.10
N MET A 161 -5.99 -2.25 -1.79
CA MET A 161 -4.78 -1.61 -2.29
C MET A 161 -3.51 -2.09 -1.57
N ALA A 162 -3.59 -2.48 -0.30
CA ALA A 162 -2.47 -3.08 0.41
C ALA A 162 -2.13 -4.47 -0.17
N CYS A 163 -3.15 -5.27 -0.48
CA CYS A 163 -3.00 -6.56 -1.16
C CYS A 163 -2.34 -6.38 -2.54
N ILE A 164 -2.82 -5.43 -3.33
CA ILE A 164 -2.25 -5.11 -4.64
C ILE A 164 -0.80 -4.65 -4.50
N ASN A 165 -0.51 -3.74 -3.58
CA ASN A 165 0.84 -3.27 -3.32
C ASN A 165 1.79 -4.42 -2.89
N TYR A 166 1.28 -5.41 -2.16
CA TYR A 166 2.02 -6.63 -1.87
C TYR A 166 2.34 -7.41 -3.15
N LEU A 167 1.35 -7.62 -4.02
CA LEU A 167 1.53 -8.33 -5.30
C LEU A 167 2.53 -7.61 -6.20
N LEU A 168 2.40 -6.30 -6.37
CA LEU A 168 3.31 -5.51 -7.21
C LEU A 168 4.78 -5.61 -6.72
N ARG A 169 5.01 -5.55 -5.41
CA ARG A 169 6.37 -5.59 -4.86
C ARG A 169 7.03 -6.96 -4.95
N ASN A 170 6.24 -8.04 -4.87
CA ASN A 170 6.79 -9.39 -4.77
C ASN A 170 6.72 -10.19 -6.08
N TYR A 171 5.77 -9.85 -6.96
CA TYR A 171 5.44 -10.65 -8.13
C TYR A 171 5.40 -9.87 -9.45
N ASP A 172 5.32 -8.53 -9.43
CA ASP A 172 5.41 -7.71 -10.66
C ASP A 172 6.86 -7.26 -10.93
N THR A 173 7.78 -8.23 -11.06
CA THR A 173 9.22 -7.96 -11.12
C THR A 173 9.66 -7.17 -12.35
N ASP A 174 8.89 -7.29 -13.44
CA ASP A 174 9.16 -6.61 -14.70
C ASP A 174 8.40 -5.28 -14.83
N ASN A 175 7.66 -4.88 -13.79
CA ASN A 175 6.79 -3.69 -13.78
C ASN A 175 5.78 -3.72 -14.94
N LYS A 176 5.14 -4.87 -15.18
CA LYS A 176 4.07 -5.05 -16.17
C LYS A 176 2.86 -4.18 -15.81
N LEU A 177 2.53 -4.07 -14.53
CA LEU A 177 1.38 -3.30 -14.02
C LEU A 177 1.80 -2.07 -13.19
N GLY A 178 2.98 -2.15 -12.57
CA GLY A 178 3.61 -1.11 -11.78
C GLY A 178 4.44 -0.14 -12.61
N ALA A 179 5.40 0.51 -11.95
CA ALA A 179 6.29 1.48 -12.59
C ALA A 179 7.75 1.27 -12.18
N SER A 180 8.66 1.37 -13.16
CA SER A 180 10.10 1.19 -12.96
C SER A 180 10.81 2.44 -12.43
N ASN A 181 10.18 3.62 -12.50
CA ASN A 181 10.73 4.90 -12.04
C ASN A 181 9.79 5.60 -11.04
N GLU A 182 10.34 6.55 -10.28
CA GLU A 182 9.62 7.24 -9.21
C GLU A 182 8.43 8.06 -9.72
N ALA A 183 8.55 8.72 -10.88
CA ALA A 183 7.46 9.51 -11.44
C ALA A 183 6.21 8.65 -11.71
N GLY A 184 6.39 7.47 -12.33
CA GLY A 184 5.30 6.54 -12.56
C GLY A 184 4.73 5.95 -11.26
N ARG A 185 5.57 5.73 -10.23
CA ARG A 185 5.09 5.29 -8.91
C ARG A 185 4.20 6.34 -8.26
N VAL A 186 4.59 7.61 -8.32
CA VAL A 186 3.79 8.73 -7.83
C VAL A 186 2.45 8.85 -8.58
N GLU A 187 2.42 8.65 -9.90
CA GLU A 187 1.17 8.65 -10.66
C GLU A 187 0.24 7.49 -10.25
N ILE A 188 0.78 6.28 -10.10
CA ILE A 188 0.01 5.12 -9.62
C ILE A 188 -0.54 5.39 -8.20
N ASP A 189 0.29 5.88 -7.30
CA ASP A 189 -0.10 6.18 -5.92
C ASP A 189 -1.18 7.27 -5.87
N GLN A 190 -1.05 8.32 -6.68
CA GLN A 190 -2.04 9.39 -6.79
C GLN A 190 -3.41 8.85 -7.19
N TRP A 191 -3.48 8.07 -8.27
CA TRP A 191 -4.75 7.59 -8.81
C TRP A 191 -5.36 6.50 -7.94
N THR A 192 -4.57 5.56 -7.45
CA THR A 192 -5.08 4.51 -6.54
C THR A 192 -5.56 5.12 -5.21
N SER A 193 -4.84 6.11 -4.68
CA SER A 193 -5.26 6.87 -3.49
C SER A 193 -6.55 7.64 -3.75
N PHE A 194 -6.72 8.25 -4.93
CA PHE A 194 -7.94 8.93 -5.31
C PHE A 194 -9.15 7.97 -5.31
N LEU A 195 -8.99 6.74 -5.79
CA LEU A 195 -10.09 5.76 -5.75
C LEU A 195 -10.45 5.38 -4.31
N ILE A 196 -9.46 4.99 -3.49
CA ILE A 196 -9.74 4.45 -2.15
C ILE A 196 -10.22 5.51 -1.16
N SER A 197 -9.77 6.76 -1.29
CA SER A 197 -10.09 7.84 -0.35
C SER A 197 -11.28 8.69 -0.78
N THR A 198 -11.57 8.73 -2.09
CA THR A 198 -12.55 9.66 -2.65
C THR A 198 -13.61 8.95 -3.46
N MET A 199 -13.29 8.46 -4.66
CA MET A 199 -14.31 7.99 -5.61
C MET A 199 -15.07 6.76 -5.09
N GLY A 200 -14.36 5.72 -4.63
CA GLY A 200 -14.97 4.50 -4.11
C GLY A 200 -15.91 4.76 -2.93
N PRO A 201 -15.48 5.51 -1.88
CA PRO A 201 -16.35 5.92 -0.79
C PRO A 201 -17.61 6.68 -1.24
N MET A 202 -17.52 7.60 -2.21
CA MET A 202 -18.71 8.33 -2.68
C MET A 202 -19.73 7.42 -3.35
N ILE A 203 -19.28 6.50 -4.21
CA ILE A 203 -20.16 5.50 -4.85
C ILE A 203 -20.74 4.54 -3.79
N GLY A 204 -19.93 4.14 -2.80
CA GLY A 204 -20.36 3.30 -1.69
C GLY A 204 -21.46 3.95 -0.84
N GLN A 205 -21.36 5.26 -0.58
CA GLN A 205 -22.40 6.00 0.13
C GLN A 205 -23.69 6.11 -0.70
N CYS A 206 -23.59 6.35 -2.02
CA CYS A 206 -24.76 6.30 -2.90
C CYS A 206 -25.48 4.95 -2.79
N ASN A 207 -24.74 3.84 -2.83
CA ASN A 207 -25.30 2.49 -2.62
C ASN A 207 -26.00 2.36 -1.26
N TRP A 208 -25.40 2.86 -0.18
CA TRP A 208 -25.98 2.75 1.16
C TRP A 208 -27.29 3.53 1.28
N PHE A 209 -27.30 4.80 0.89
CA PHE A 209 -28.50 5.64 0.96
C PHE A 209 -29.62 5.16 0.03
N ARG A 210 -29.27 4.48 -1.06
CA ARG A 210 -30.23 3.93 -2.02
C ARG A 210 -30.84 2.60 -1.58
N HIS A 211 -30.03 1.68 -1.07
CA HIS A 211 -30.45 0.28 -0.90
C HIS A 211 -30.52 -0.22 0.54
N TYR A 212 -29.70 0.34 1.44
CA TYR A 212 -29.47 -0.26 2.76
C TYR A 212 -29.95 0.61 3.92
N ASN A 213 -30.16 1.90 3.68
CA ASN A 213 -30.67 2.82 4.68
C ASN A 213 -32.15 2.53 5.00
N ALA A 214 -32.45 2.29 6.27
CA ALA A 214 -33.81 1.99 6.74
C ALA A 214 -34.79 3.16 6.58
N VAL A 215 -34.29 4.41 6.59
CA VAL A 215 -35.11 5.62 6.45
C VAL A 215 -34.60 6.46 5.28
N LYS A 216 -35.42 6.60 4.25
CA LYS A 216 -35.06 7.34 3.03
C LYS A 216 -34.60 8.76 3.35
N ASN A 217 -33.43 9.14 2.81
CA ASN A 217 -32.85 10.48 2.94
C ASN A 217 -32.33 10.96 1.58
N ASP A 218 -33.19 11.66 0.83
CA ASP A 218 -32.90 12.10 -0.53
C ASP A 218 -31.84 13.20 -0.59
N ASP A 219 -31.74 14.05 0.44
CA ASP A 219 -30.73 15.10 0.50
C ASP A 219 -29.32 14.50 0.63
N ALA A 220 -29.15 13.54 1.53
CA ALA A 220 -27.89 12.83 1.70
C ALA A 220 -27.52 12.04 0.43
N TYR A 221 -28.46 11.33 -0.19
CA TYR A 221 -28.22 10.65 -1.47
C TYR A 221 -27.73 11.63 -2.54
N LYS A 222 -28.46 12.74 -2.77
CA LYS A 222 -28.10 13.76 -3.77
C LYS A 222 -26.72 14.37 -3.50
N ARG A 223 -26.35 14.56 -2.24
CA ARG A 223 -25.02 15.04 -1.85
C ARG A 223 -23.93 14.07 -2.31
N TYR A 224 -24.06 12.78 -2.04
CA TYR A 224 -23.06 11.77 -2.44
C TYR A 224 -23.06 11.51 -3.94
N GLU A 225 -24.23 11.56 -4.58
CA GLU A 225 -24.39 11.48 -6.03
C GLU A 225 -23.61 12.61 -6.73
N ALA A 226 -23.77 13.85 -6.28
CA ALA A 226 -23.01 14.98 -6.80
C ALA A 226 -21.48 14.80 -6.63
N GLN A 227 -21.03 14.23 -5.51
CA GLN A 227 -19.60 13.94 -5.31
C GLN A 227 -19.09 12.80 -6.20
N ALA A 228 -19.89 11.77 -6.45
CA ALA A 228 -19.54 10.69 -7.37
C ALA A 228 -19.39 11.23 -8.81
N TYR A 229 -20.35 12.03 -9.28
CA TYR A 229 -20.27 12.68 -10.59
C TYR A 229 -19.08 13.65 -10.70
N ARG A 230 -18.75 14.39 -9.63
CA ARG A 230 -17.52 15.19 -9.59
C ARG A 230 -16.27 14.32 -9.82
N CYS A 231 -16.23 13.10 -9.26
CA CYS A 231 -15.12 12.17 -9.50
C CYS A 231 -15.09 11.64 -10.93
N PHE A 232 -16.24 11.41 -11.56
CA PHE A 232 -16.31 11.04 -12.98
C PHE A 232 -15.81 12.15 -13.90
N VAL A 233 -16.08 13.41 -13.58
CA VAL A 233 -15.49 14.56 -14.31
C VAL A 233 -13.96 14.53 -14.24
N VAL A 234 -13.38 14.23 -13.06
CA VAL A 234 -11.92 14.13 -12.91
C VAL A 234 -11.35 12.99 -13.78
N LEU A 235 -11.97 11.81 -13.75
CA LEU A 235 -11.52 10.66 -14.54
C LEU A 235 -11.69 10.91 -16.06
N GLU A 236 -12.81 11.49 -16.47
CA GLU A 236 -13.08 11.86 -17.87
C GLU A 236 -12.06 12.87 -18.39
N ASN A 237 -11.72 13.90 -17.59
CA ASN A 237 -10.72 14.89 -17.96
C ASN A 237 -9.31 14.29 -18.03
N GLN A 238 -8.98 13.36 -17.12
CA GLN A 238 -7.72 12.63 -17.20
C GLN A 238 -7.60 11.86 -18.51
N LEU A 239 -8.61 11.05 -18.85
CA LEU A 239 -8.65 10.28 -20.10
C LEU A 239 -8.69 11.17 -21.36
N LYS A 240 -9.09 12.44 -21.25
CA LYS A 240 -9.01 13.44 -22.34
C LYS A 240 -7.65 14.12 -22.45
N SER A 241 -6.88 14.15 -21.36
CA SER A 241 -5.62 14.90 -21.28
C SER A 241 -4.49 14.29 -22.11
N HIS A 242 -4.65 13.03 -22.53
CA HIS A 242 -3.71 12.32 -23.37
C HIS A 242 -4.45 11.46 -24.40
N GLU A 243 -3.78 11.15 -25.50
CA GLU A 243 -4.31 10.26 -26.54
C GLU A 243 -4.33 8.78 -26.11
N GLY A 244 -3.75 8.45 -24.95
CA GLY A 244 -3.73 7.10 -24.38
C GLY A 244 -5.10 6.56 -23.97
N GLY A 245 -5.28 5.25 -24.05
CA GLY A 245 -6.54 4.55 -23.72
C GLY A 245 -6.70 4.13 -22.25
N TRP A 246 -5.79 4.55 -21.37
CA TRP A 246 -5.65 4.09 -19.98
C TRP A 246 -5.69 5.27 -19.02
N VAL A 247 -5.96 5.05 -17.72
CA VAL A 247 -6.07 6.16 -16.76
C VAL A 247 -4.75 6.94 -16.63
N ILE A 248 -3.62 6.23 -16.67
CA ILE A 248 -2.29 6.83 -16.74
C ILE A 248 -1.81 6.76 -18.20
N ALA A 249 -1.15 7.81 -18.67
CA ALA A 249 -0.61 7.84 -20.02
C ALA A 249 0.48 6.78 -20.21
N GLY A 250 0.36 5.97 -21.26
CA GLY A 250 1.32 4.91 -21.56
C GLY A 250 0.83 4.00 -22.68
N GLU A 251 1.70 3.08 -23.12
CA GLU A 251 1.36 2.09 -24.15
C GLU A 251 0.43 0.99 -23.60
N ASN A 252 0.69 0.54 -22.37
CA ASN A 252 -0.03 -0.55 -21.71
C ASN A 252 -0.88 -0.02 -20.55
N HIS A 253 -1.90 -0.79 -20.15
CA HIS A 253 -2.65 -0.51 -18.93
C HIS A 253 -1.77 -0.75 -17.71
N SER A 254 -2.14 -0.10 -16.61
CA SER A 254 -1.46 -0.25 -15.33
C SER A 254 -2.37 -0.91 -14.30
N VAL A 255 -1.84 -1.09 -13.10
CA VAL A 255 -2.65 -1.48 -11.93
C VAL A 255 -3.81 -0.51 -11.66
N VAL A 256 -3.69 0.76 -12.06
CA VAL A 256 -4.75 1.77 -11.86
C VAL A 256 -6.00 1.37 -12.63
N ASP A 257 -5.86 0.89 -13.85
CA ASP A 257 -7.01 0.50 -14.68
C ASP A 257 -7.77 -0.67 -14.04
N LEU A 258 -7.04 -1.71 -13.61
CA LEU A 258 -7.60 -2.86 -12.89
C LEU A 258 -8.21 -2.47 -11.54
N HIS A 259 -7.67 -1.43 -10.89
CA HIS A 259 -8.15 -0.94 -9.61
C HIS A 259 -9.47 -0.17 -9.73
N PHE A 260 -9.63 0.65 -10.78
CA PHE A 260 -10.83 1.46 -11.03
C PHE A 260 -11.98 0.64 -11.61
N GLU A 261 -11.68 -0.33 -12.48
CA GLU A 261 -12.68 -1.06 -13.27
C GLU A 261 -13.88 -1.55 -12.46
N PRO A 262 -13.72 -2.23 -11.29
CA PRO A 262 -14.88 -2.81 -10.61
C PRO A 262 -15.83 -1.76 -10.03
N TRP A 263 -15.31 -0.59 -9.64
CA TRP A 263 -16.13 0.51 -9.12
C TRP A 263 -16.91 1.20 -10.24
N ILE A 264 -16.29 1.38 -11.40
CA ILE A 264 -16.95 2.00 -12.56
C ILE A 264 -17.93 1.02 -13.21
N ARG A 265 -17.58 -0.27 -13.37
CA ARG A 265 -18.50 -1.32 -13.86
C ARG A 265 -19.81 -1.33 -13.08
N GLN A 266 -19.72 -1.23 -11.76
CA GLN A 266 -20.86 -1.40 -10.86
C GLN A 266 -21.56 -0.08 -10.51
N CYS A 267 -21.16 1.06 -11.09
CA CYS A 267 -21.71 2.37 -10.72
C CYS A 267 -23.23 2.50 -10.96
N GLY A 268 -23.77 1.77 -11.95
CA GLY A 268 -25.21 1.71 -12.21
C GLY A 268 -26.02 1.16 -11.03
N TYR A 269 -25.43 0.28 -10.21
CA TYR A 269 -26.08 -0.19 -8.98
C TYR A 269 -26.32 0.97 -8.00
N ALA A 270 -25.44 1.97 -7.98
CA ALA A 270 -25.60 3.18 -7.18
C ALA A 270 -26.62 4.17 -7.76
N GLY A 271 -27.21 3.89 -8.92
CA GLY A 271 -28.08 4.82 -9.65
C GLY A 271 -27.33 5.88 -10.45
N LEU A 272 -26.02 5.70 -10.66
CA LEU A 272 -25.18 6.62 -11.42
C LEU A 272 -25.16 6.22 -12.90
N SER A 273 -25.09 7.19 -13.81
CA SER A 273 -24.93 6.97 -15.25
C SER A 273 -23.57 7.44 -15.76
N LEU A 274 -23.06 6.79 -16.80
CA LEU A 274 -21.86 7.21 -17.51
C LEU A 274 -22.17 8.04 -18.77
N ASP A 275 -23.43 8.38 -19.05
CA ASP A 275 -23.88 8.96 -20.33
C ASP A 275 -23.13 10.22 -20.76
N GLU A 276 -22.75 11.08 -19.81
CA GLU A 276 -22.00 12.31 -20.09
C GLU A 276 -20.47 12.12 -20.09
N TYR A 277 -19.99 10.88 -19.93
CA TYR A 277 -18.57 10.55 -19.78
C TYR A 277 -18.12 9.55 -20.86
N PRO A 278 -18.08 9.96 -22.14
CA PRO A 278 -17.77 9.07 -23.26
C PRO A 278 -16.36 8.48 -23.17
N LYS A 279 -15.36 9.20 -22.66
CA LYS A 279 -14.01 8.63 -22.51
C LYS A 279 -13.99 7.57 -21.41
N VAL A 280 -14.70 7.80 -20.29
CA VAL A 280 -14.86 6.78 -19.24
C VAL A 280 -15.60 5.55 -19.78
N LYS A 281 -16.66 5.70 -20.58
CA LYS A 281 -17.35 4.56 -21.21
C LYS A 281 -16.41 3.75 -22.10
N SER A 282 -15.72 4.40 -23.04
CA SER A 282 -14.80 3.71 -23.95
C SER A 282 -13.60 3.09 -23.22
N TRP A 283 -13.12 3.73 -22.14
CA TRP A 283 -12.12 3.14 -21.25
C TRP A 283 -12.69 1.89 -20.57
N LEU A 284 -13.88 1.96 -19.97
CA LEU A 284 -14.49 0.82 -19.30
C LEU A 284 -14.66 -0.37 -20.24
N GLU A 285 -15.20 -0.17 -21.44
CA GLU A 285 -15.36 -1.23 -22.45
C GLU A 285 -14.02 -1.89 -22.80
N ARG A 286 -12.95 -1.10 -22.93
CA ARG A 286 -11.60 -1.61 -23.16
C ARG A 286 -11.10 -2.45 -21.99
N VAL A 287 -11.19 -1.95 -20.76
CA VAL A 287 -10.70 -2.68 -19.56
C VAL A 287 -11.53 -3.95 -19.34
N GLN A 288 -12.85 -3.91 -19.57
CA GLN A 288 -13.73 -5.08 -19.44
C GLN A 288 -13.40 -6.19 -20.43
N GLY A 289 -12.82 -5.86 -21.58
CA GLY A 289 -12.37 -6.81 -22.60
C GLY A 289 -11.00 -7.44 -22.30
N LEU A 290 -10.28 -6.99 -21.27
CA LEU A 290 -8.98 -7.57 -20.92
C LEU A 290 -9.15 -9.03 -20.44
N PRO A 291 -8.35 -9.98 -20.94
CA PRO A 291 -8.43 -11.39 -20.54
C PRO A 291 -8.34 -11.60 -19.02
N GLU A 292 -7.46 -10.88 -18.34
CA GLU A 292 -7.31 -10.93 -16.88
C GLU A 292 -8.55 -10.45 -16.12
N ILE A 293 -9.28 -9.47 -16.66
CA ILE A 293 -10.52 -8.97 -16.05
C ILE A 293 -11.62 -10.00 -16.23
N VAL A 294 -11.77 -10.56 -17.44
CA VAL A 294 -12.76 -11.61 -17.71
C VAL A 294 -12.55 -12.80 -16.77
N LYS A 295 -11.32 -13.34 -16.73
CA LYS A 295 -10.97 -14.47 -15.85
C LYS A 295 -11.13 -14.15 -14.38
N ALA A 296 -10.72 -12.96 -13.93
CA ALA A 296 -10.87 -12.56 -12.53
C ALA A 296 -12.34 -12.59 -12.08
N TYR A 297 -13.27 -12.16 -12.95
CA TYR A 297 -14.69 -12.23 -12.65
C TYR A 297 -15.24 -13.66 -12.64
N GLU A 298 -14.75 -14.54 -13.52
CA GLU A 298 -15.09 -15.97 -13.53
C GLU A 298 -14.61 -16.66 -12.24
N MET A 299 -13.34 -16.46 -11.89
CA MET A 299 -12.69 -17.08 -10.72
C MET A 299 -13.33 -16.64 -9.40
N VAL A 300 -13.65 -15.35 -9.24
CA VAL A 300 -14.30 -14.86 -8.01
C VAL A 300 -15.73 -15.40 -7.87
N LYS A 301 -16.47 -15.54 -8.98
CA LYS A 301 -17.83 -16.11 -8.95
C LYS A 301 -17.83 -17.62 -8.73
N ALA A 302 -16.80 -18.32 -9.19
CA ALA A 302 -16.61 -19.75 -9.02
C ALA A 302 -15.88 -20.12 -7.71
N GLY A 303 -15.65 -19.16 -6.82
CA GLY A 303 -14.93 -19.38 -5.57
C GLY A 303 -15.64 -20.37 -4.64
N GLU A 304 -14.84 -21.05 -3.82
CA GLU A 304 -15.32 -22.00 -2.82
C GLU A 304 -16.03 -21.24 -1.70
N GLU A 305 -17.30 -21.55 -1.44
CA GLU A 305 -18.05 -21.00 -0.31
C GLU A 305 -17.44 -21.53 1.00
N VAL A 306 -17.21 -20.63 1.96
CA VAL A 306 -16.71 -20.94 3.30
C VAL A 306 -17.86 -21.30 4.22
#